data_AF-A0A377U2L1-F1
#
_entry.id   AF-A0A377U2L1-F1
#
_cell.length_a   1.000
_cell.length_b   1.000
_cell.length_c   1.000
_cell.angle_alpha   90.00
_cell.angle_beta   90.00
_cell.angle_gamma   90.00
#
_symmetry.space_group_name_H-M   'P 1'
#
loop_
_entity.id
_entity.type
_entity.pdbx_description
1 polymer ?
#
loop_
_entity_poly.entity_id
_entity_poly.type
_entity_poly.pdbx_seq_one_letter_code
_entity_poly.pdbx_strand_id
1 'polypeptide(L)'
;MVSQGVWPEQAVKEAMEEPVWLFPRQMPQLAPLFSRRALATSRDEKVVTTLDAGLQRQLEDLALNWKSRLPPRSSLAMVVVDHTDMKVRGWVGSADITDDSRFGHIDMVSAVRSPGSVLKPFIYAMAMDEGLIHPASLLQDVPRRFSDYRPGNFDSGFHGPVSASEALVRSLNLPAVQVLEAYGPKTLCG
;
A
#
# COMPACT_ATOMS: atom_id res chain seq x y z
N MET A 1 13.34 46.18 26.23
CA MET A 1 13.36 45.61 27.59
C MET A 1 14.24 46.41 28.55
N VAL A 2 15.47 46.81 28.17
CA VAL A 2 16.31 47.74 28.97
C VAL A 2 15.64 49.11 29.16
N SER A 3 15.20 49.75 28.06
CA SER A 3 14.50 51.06 28.10
C SER A 3 13.14 51.04 28.81
N GLN A 4 12.61 49.85 29.09
CA GLN A 4 11.36 49.63 29.81
C GLN A 4 11.61 49.21 31.28
N GLY A 5 12.88 49.19 31.73
CA GLY A 5 13.27 48.83 33.10
C GLY A 5 13.05 47.36 33.47
N VAL A 6 12.72 46.50 32.50
CA VAL A 6 12.37 45.10 32.75
C VAL A 6 13.63 44.24 32.92
N TRP A 7 14.71 44.58 32.22
CA TRP A 7 15.96 43.80 32.20
C TRP A 7 17.16 44.70 32.55
N PRO A 8 18.08 44.25 33.41
CA PRO A 8 19.33 44.96 33.68
C PRO A 8 20.18 45.12 32.42
N GLU A 9 20.88 46.26 32.28
CA GLU A 9 21.75 46.54 31.13
C GLU A 9 22.82 45.46 30.91
N GLN A 10 23.36 44.92 32.00
CA GLN A 10 24.40 43.89 31.97
C GLN A 10 23.88 42.57 31.40
N ALA A 11 22.67 42.15 31.79
CA ALA A 11 22.03 40.95 31.28
C ALA A 11 21.74 41.05 29.77
N VAL A 12 21.48 42.26 29.25
CA VAL A 12 21.26 42.46 27.82
C VAL A 12 22.55 42.47 27.02
N LYS A 13 23.65 43.02 27.58
CA LYS A 13 24.98 42.88 26.95
C LYS A 13 25.41 41.43 26.84
N GLU A 14 25.26 40.66 27.92
CA GLU A 14 25.58 39.23 27.95
C GLU A 14 24.72 38.44 26.94
N ALA A 15 23.42 38.69 26.87
CA ALA A 15 22.52 38.05 25.91
C ALA A 15 22.80 38.43 24.44
N MET A 16 23.43 39.58 24.18
CA MET A 16 23.85 39.97 22.83
C MET A 16 25.16 39.30 22.38
N GLU A 17 26.00 38.91 23.34
CA GLU A 17 27.27 38.19 23.09
C GLU A 17 27.07 36.68 22.99
N GLU A 18 25.92 36.16 23.48
CA GLU A 18 25.57 34.76 23.38
C GLU A 18 25.20 34.37 21.93
N PRO A 19 25.95 33.46 21.28
CA PRO A 19 25.61 33.00 19.94
C PRO A 19 24.33 32.15 20.01
N VAL A 20 23.24 32.66 19.42
CA VAL A 20 21.99 31.91 19.31
C VAL A 20 22.15 30.81 18.25
N TRP A 21 22.41 29.59 18.71
CA TRP A 21 22.42 28.40 17.86
C TRP A 21 20.99 27.90 17.65
N LEU A 22 20.32 28.42 16.62
CA LEU A 22 19.09 27.81 16.13
C LEU A 22 19.47 26.56 15.33
N PHE A 23 19.30 25.38 15.92
CA PHE A 23 19.33 24.15 15.11
C PHE A 23 18.32 24.30 13.97
N PRO A 24 18.70 24.00 12.71
CA PRO A 24 17.74 24.01 11.63
C PRO A 24 16.59 23.11 12.02
N ARG A 25 15.34 23.61 11.93
CA ARG A 25 14.16 22.79 12.14
C ARG A 25 14.22 21.64 11.14
N GLN A 26 14.58 20.45 11.61
CA GLN A 26 14.42 19.22 10.86
C GLN A 26 12.93 18.95 10.80
N MET A 27 12.27 19.46 9.75
CA MET A 27 10.91 19.03 9.45
C MET A 27 11.02 17.59 8.95
N PRO A 28 10.44 16.60 9.66
CA PRO A 28 10.43 15.25 9.17
C PRO A 28 9.66 15.24 7.84
N GLN A 29 10.32 14.82 6.76
CA GLN A 29 9.68 14.67 5.46
C GLN A 29 8.87 13.38 5.44
N LEU A 30 7.75 13.37 6.17
CA LEU A 30 6.78 12.27 6.15
C LEU A 30 5.93 12.35 4.88
N ALA A 31 5.63 11.18 4.32
CA ALA A 31 4.78 10.98 3.16
C ALA A 31 5.12 11.90 1.98
N PRO A 32 6.39 11.97 1.51
CA PRO A 32 6.79 12.94 0.49
C PRO A 32 6.08 12.75 -0.86
N LEU A 33 5.84 11.49 -1.26
CA LEU A 33 5.11 11.16 -2.49
C LEU A 33 3.62 11.50 -2.38
N PHE A 34 2.99 11.22 -1.23
CA PHE A 34 1.62 11.64 -0.97
C PHE A 34 1.48 13.16 -0.95
N SER A 35 2.41 13.86 -0.30
CA SER A 35 2.44 15.32 -0.23
C SER A 35 2.54 15.95 -1.62
N ARG A 36 3.40 15.40 -2.50
CA ARG A 36 3.48 15.81 -3.90
C ARG A 36 2.16 15.61 -4.64
N ARG A 37 1.49 14.48 -4.43
CA ARG A 37 0.17 14.19 -5.01
C ARG A 37 -0.91 15.14 -4.51
N ALA A 38 -0.94 15.40 -3.21
CA ALA A 38 -1.91 16.30 -2.57
C ALA A 38 -1.77 17.73 -3.10
N LEU A 39 -0.54 18.24 -3.20
CA LEU A 39 -0.23 19.54 -3.79
C LEU A 39 -0.55 19.62 -5.29
N ALA A 40 -0.43 18.52 -6.03
CA ALA A 40 -0.82 18.48 -7.44
C ALA A 40 -2.35 18.51 -7.64
N THR A 41 -3.12 18.13 -6.62
CA THR A 41 -4.59 18.00 -6.70
C THR A 41 -5.33 19.19 -6.07
N SER A 42 -4.74 19.86 -5.09
CA SER A 42 -5.32 21.04 -4.42
C SER A 42 -4.56 22.32 -4.79
N ARG A 43 -5.27 23.45 -4.81
CA ARG A 43 -4.70 24.81 -4.95
C ARG A 43 -4.68 25.57 -3.61
N ASP A 44 -5.06 24.92 -2.53
CA ASP A 44 -5.18 25.54 -1.23
C ASP A 44 -3.79 25.79 -0.62
N GLU A 45 -3.66 26.87 0.13
CA GLU A 45 -2.44 27.19 0.88
C GLU A 45 -2.15 26.14 1.97
N LYS A 46 -3.21 25.51 2.50
CA LYS A 46 -3.13 24.48 3.54
C LYS A 46 -4.01 23.29 3.17
N VAL A 47 -3.37 22.15 2.90
CA VAL A 47 -4.06 20.88 2.66
C VAL A 47 -4.10 20.07 3.95
N VAL A 48 -5.29 19.86 4.50
CA VAL A 48 -5.51 18.95 5.63
C VAL A 48 -5.76 17.54 5.09
N THR A 49 -4.94 16.59 5.52
CA THR A 49 -5.01 15.20 5.07
C THR A 49 -5.55 14.30 6.18
N THR A 50 -5.82 13.05 5.84
CA THR A 50 -6.30 12.03 6.79
C THR A 50 -5.18 11.15 7.34
N LEU A 51 -3.92 11.42 6.96
CA LEU A 51 -2.76 10.62 7.35
C LEU A 51 -2.51 10.75 8.84
N ASP A 52 -2.25 9.63 9.49
CA ASP A 52 -1.77 9.58 10.86
C ASP A 52 -0.24 9.67 10.86
N ALA A 53 0.32 10.72 11.45
CA ALA A 53 1.76 10.97 11.42
C ALA A 53 2.57 9.92 12.21
N GLY A 54 1.98 9.30 13.24
CA GLY A 54 2.61 8.23 14.01
C GLY A 54 2.73 6.96 13.18
N LEU A 55 1.62 6.52 12.61
CA LEU A 55 1.52 5.37 11.71
C LEU A 55 2.40 5.57 10.47
N GLN A 56 2.36 6.75 9.85
CA GLN A 56 3.16 7.04 8.66
C GLN A 56 4.65 6.83 8.91
N ARG A 57 5.16 7.33 10.05
CA ARG A 57 6.57 7.13 10.44
C ARG A 57 6.91 5.65 10.60
N GLN A 58 6.05 4.88 11.26
CA GLN A 58 6.25 3.44 11.44
C GLN A 58 6.26 2.69 10.09
N LEU A 59 5.40 3.07 9.15
CA LEU A 59 5.37 2.49 7.81
C LEU A 59 6.64 2.82 7.02
N GLU A 60 7.14 4.05 7.09
CA GLU A 60 8.39 4.45 6.44
C GLU A 60 9.60 3.73 7.03
N ASP A 61 9.67 3.61 8.35
CA ASP A 61 10.72 2.83 9.03
C ASP A 61 10.66 1.36 8.61
N LEU A 62 9.46 0.78 8.49
CA LEU A 62 9.28 -0.59 8.02
C LEU A 62 9.75 -0.75 6.56
N ALA A 63 9.43 0.19 5.69
CA ALA A 63 9.86 0.20 4.29
C ALA A 63 11.40 0.25 4.17
N LEU A 64 12.05 1.14 4.93
CA LEU A 64 13.50 1.28 4.98
C LEU A 64 14.17 0.00 5.51
N ASN A 65 13.63 -0.60 6.57
CA ASN A 65 14.15 -1.85 7.11
C ASN A 65 14.05 -3.00 6.10
N TRP A 66 12.94 -3.06 5.34
CA TRP A 66 12.74 -4.07 4.30
C TRP A 66 13.55 -3.85 3.04
N LYS A 67 13.96 -2.61 2.73
CA LYS A 67 14.76 -2.25 1.55
C LYS A 67 15.96 -3.17 1.34
N SER A 68 16.67 -3.51 2.42
CA SER A 68 17.86 -4.38 2.38
C SER A 68 17.57 -5.82 1.93
N ARG A 69 16.34 -6.28 2.10
CA ARG A 69 15.88 -7.63 1.73
C ARG A 69 15.34 -7.69 0.30
N LEU A 70 15.10 -6.54 -0.31
CA LEU A 70 14.55 -6.46 -1.66
C LEU A 70 15.66 -6.60 -2.72
N PRO A 71 15.44 -7.38 -3.79
CA PRO A 71 16.38 -7.47 -4.90
C PRO A 71 16.74 -6.08 -5.46
N PRO A 72 17.92 -5.90 -6.08
CA PRO A 72 18.29 -4.64 -6.71
C PRO A 72 17.19 -4.13 -7.66
N ARG A 73 17.03 -2.80 -7.74
CA ARG A 73 16.01 -2.14 -8.58
C ARG A 73 14.55 -2.52 -8.31
N SER A 74 14.27 -3.13 -7.15
CA SER A 74 12.91 -3.37 -6.68
C SER A 74 12.44 -2.22 -5.76
N SER A 75 11.15 -1.90 -5.84
CA SER A 75 10.48 -0.92 -4.98
C SER A 75 9.39 -1.61 -4.14
N LEU A 76 8.80 -0.87 -3.21
CA LEU A 76 7.75 -1.31 -2.29
C LEU A 76 6.68 -0.22 -2.22
N ALA A 77 5.42 -0.62 -2.07
CA ALA A 77 4.32 0.29 -1.77
C ALA A 77 3.52 -0.23 -0.58
N MET A 78 3.01 0.67 0.26
CA MET A 78 2.07 0.36 1.32
C MET A 78 1.00 1.44 1.41
N VAL A 79 -0.26 1.02 1.56
CA VAL A 79 -1.39 1.89 1.85
C VAL A 79 -2.13 1.31 3.03
N VAL A 80 -2.46 2.16 4.00
CA VAL A 80 -3.34 1.79 5.11
C VAL A 80 -4.62 2.59 5.00
N VAL A 81 -5.74 1.88 4.92
CA VAL A 81 -7.09 2.45 4.83
C VAL A 81 -7.87 2.01 6.06
N ASP A 82 -8.54 2.96 6.70
CA ASP A 82 -9.49 2.67 7.77
C ASP A 82 -10.78 2.12 7.15
N HIS A 83 -11.11 0.86 7.44
CA HIS A 83 -12.27 0.19 6.85
C HIS A 83 -13.63 0.77 7.29
N THR A 84 -13.66 1.58 8.36
CA THR A 84 -14.92 2.14 8.89
C THR A 84 -15.36 3.40 8.16
N ASP A 85 -14.41 4.28 7.82
CA ASP A 85 -14.67 5.56 7.16
C ASP A 85 -13.94 5.70 5.80
N MET A 86 -13.26 4.64 5.36
CA MET A 86 -12.47 4.54 4.12
C MET A 86 -11.38 5.61 3.97
N LYS A 87 -10.98 6.26 5.07
CA LYS A 87 -9.91 7.27 5.03
C LYS A 87 -8.55 6.59 4.91
N VAL A 88 -7.67 7.20 4.10
CA VAL A 88 -6.28 6.78 4.01
C VAL A 88 -5.54 7.29 5.25
N ARG A 89 -5.01 6.37 6.06
CA ARG A 89 -4.26 6.67 7.28
C ARG A 89 -2.75 6.64 7.07
N GLY A 90 -2.27 5.90 6.07
CA GLY A 90 -0.85 5.77 5.75
C GLY A 90 -0.61 5.57 4.26
N TRP A 91 0.47 6.16 3.74
CA TRP A 91 0.82 6.11 2.32
C TRP A 91 2.34 6.09 2.12
N VAL A 92 2.87 4.96 1.69
CA VAL A 92 4.29 4.77 1.34
C VAL A 92 4.36 4.35 -0.12
N GLY A 93 4.84 5.25 -0.97
CA GLY A 93 4.92 5.03 -2.42
C GLY A 93 6.20 4.36 -2.92
N SER A 94 7.23 4.31 -2.09
CA SER A 94 8.51 3.66 -2.43
C SER A 94 9.22 3.20 -1.15
N ALA A 95 10.18 2.28 -1.28
CA ALA A 95 10.96 1.80 -0.14
C ALA A 95 11.85 2.89 0.48
N ASP A 96 12.34 3.80 -0.37
CA ASP A 96 13.19 4.94 -0.01
C ASP A 96 13.13 5.94 -1.16
N ILE A 97 12.65 7.16 -0.88
CA ILE A 97 12.53 8.21 -1.90
C ILE A 97 13.90 8.73 -2.37
N THR A 98 14.94 8.58 -1.55
CA THR A 98 16.29 9.09 -1.86
C THR A 98 17.11 8.13 -2.72
N ASP A 99 16.60 6.92 -3.00
CA ASP A 99 17.31 5.91 -3.78
C ASP A 99 16.90 5.92 -5.26
N ASP A 100 17.65 6.69 -6.05
CA ASP A 100 17.47 6.77 -7.51
C ASP A 100 17.66 5.42 -8.21
N SER A 101 18.52 4.54 -7.67
CA SER A 101 18.79 3.23 -8.29
C SER A 101 17.57 2.31 -8.26
N ARG A 102 16.62 2.57 -7.36
CA ARG A 102 15.35 1.85 -7.20
C ARG A 102 14.15 2.65 -7.71
N PHE A 103 14.39 3.78 -8.36
CA PHE A 103 13.36 4.71 -8.80
C PHE A 103 12.48 5.20 -7.64
N GLY A 104 13.10 5.59 -6.53
CA GLY A 104 12.42 6.02 -5.30
C GLY A 104 11.39 7.14 -5.47
N HIS A 105 11.49 7.93 -6.53
CA HIS A 105 10.55 9.01 -6.86
C HIS A 105 9.23 8.55 -7.48
N ILE A 106 9.14 7.28 -7.88
CA ILE A 106 7.93 6.70 -8.48
C ILE A 106 6.99 6.28 -7.34
N ASP A 107 5.78 6.82 -7.35
CA ASP A 107 4.73 6.42 -6.43
C ASP A 107 4.07 5.11 -6.87
N MET A 108 4.61 4.00 -6.34
CA MET A 108 4.15 2.65 -6.62
C MET A 108 2.73 2.37 -6.12
N VAL A 109 2.17 3.19 -5.20
CA VAL A 109 0.75 3.08 -4.83
C VAL A 109 -0.16 3.41 -6.02
N SER A 110 0.26 4.36 -6.86
CA SER A 110 -0.50 4.78 -8.05
C SER A 110 -0.15 3.98 -9.31
N ALA A 111 0.85 3.11 -9.26
CA ALA A 111 1.33 2.37 -10.41
C ALA A 111 0.38 1.21 -10.77
N VAL A 112 -0.07 1.18 -12.02
CA VAL A 112 -0.93 0.09 -12.52
C VAL A 112 -0.14 -1.22 -12.60
N ARG A 113 -0.66 -2.27 -11.96
CA ARG A 113 -0.09 -3.61 -11.94
C ARG A 113 -1.20 -4.65 -11.99
N SER A 114 -0.88 -5.85 -12.47
CA SER A 114 -1.80 -6.98 -12.34
C SER A 114 -1.95 -7.34 -10.86
N PRO A 115 -3.19 -7.45 -10.33
CA PRO A 115 -3.42 -7.87 -8.95
C PRO A 115 -3.06 -9.35 -8.74
N GLY A 116 -2.95 -10.13 -9.82
CA GLY A 116 -2.71 -11.57 -9.75
C GLY A 116 -3.74 -12.28 -8.87
N SER A 117 -3.28 -13.21 -8.03
CA SER A 117 -4.13 -13.99 -7.12
C SER A 117 -4.90 -13.16 -6.09
N VAL A 118 -4.53 -11.89 -5.85
CA VAL A 118 -5.26 -10.99 -4.93
C VAL A 118 -6.67 -10.69 -5.44
N LEU A 119 -6.95 -10.93 -6.73
CA LEU A 119 -8.29 -10.80 -7.31
C LEU A 119 -9.24 -11.95 -6.90
N LYS A 120 -8.72 -13.14 -6.54
CA LYS A 120 -9.54 -14.34 -6.30
C LYS A 120 -10.63 -14.15 -5.25
N PRO A 121 -10.39 -13.53 -4.08
CA PRO A 121 -11.44 -13.31 -3.08
C PRO A 121 -12.68 -12.60 -3.65
N PHE A 122 -12.50 -11.62 -4.55
CA PHE A 122 -13.62 -10.92 -5.17
C PHE A 122 -14.43 -11.83 -6.08
N ILE A 123 -13.76 -12.64 -6.92
CA ILE A 123 -14.42 -13.61 -7.80
C ILE A 123 -15.28 -14.59 -6.99
N TYR A 124 -14.75 -15.08 -5.87
CA TYR A 124 -15.48 -16.00 -5.00
C TYR A 124 -16.64 -15.30 -4.29
N ALA A 125 -16.44 -14.07 -3.79
CA ALA A 125 -17.48 -13.30 -3.14
C ALA A 125 -18.67 -13.04 -4.09
N MET A 126 -18.41 -12.55 -5.30
CA MET A 126 -19.46 -12.31 -6.29
C MET A 126 -20.22 -13.57 -6.68
N ALA A 127 -19.52 -14.70 -6.84
CA ALA A 127 -20.19 -15.97 -7.13
C ALA A 127 -20.99 -16.50 -5.93
N MET A 128 -20.59 -16.20 -4.70
CA MET A 128 -21.38 -16.51 -3.50
C MET A 128 -22.60 -15.60 -3.36
N ASP A 129 -22.47 -14.31 -3.69
CA ASP A 129 -23.58 -13.34 -3.64
C ASP A 129 -24.70 -13.70 -4.63
N GLU A 130 -24.33 -14.19 -5.83
CA GLU A 130 -25.28 -14.73 -6.82
C GLU A 130 -25.80 -16.14 -6.48
N GLY A 131 -25.36 -16.75 -5.38
CA GLY A 131 -25.76 -18.09 -4.96
C GLY A 131 -25.24 -19.22 -5.85
N LEU A 132 -24.25 -18.96 -6.72
CA LEU A 132 -23.67 -19.96 -7.62
C LEU A 132 -22.80 -20.98 -6.88
N ILE A 133 -22.15 -20.53 -5.80
CA ILE A 133 -21.33 -21.37 -4.93
C ILE A 133 -21.58 -21.03 -3.47
N HIS A 134 -21.21 -21.95 -2.59
CA HIS A 134 -21.09 -21.74 -1.14
C HIS A 134 -19.73 -22.29 -0.67
N PRO A 135 -19.28 -22.01 0.58
CA PRO A 135 -17.94 -22.39 1.03
C PRO A 135 -17.58 -23.88 0.90
N ALA A 136 -18.58 -24.76 0.99
CA ALA A 136 -18.42 -26.21 0.86
C ALA A 136 -18.70 -26.74 -0.55
N SER A 137 -18.98 -25.88 -1.55
CA SER A 137 -19.14 -26.29 -2.94
C SER A 137 -17.86 -26.96 -3.44
N LEU A 138 -18.03 -28.08 -4.13
CA LEU A 138 -16.92 -28.88 -4.62
C LEU A 138 -16.43 -28.34 -5.98
N LEU A 139 -15.17 -27.92 -6.02
CA LEU A 139 -14.47 -27.44 -7.21
C LEU A 139 -13.41 -28.46 -7.64
N GLN A 140 -13.06 -28.47 -8.92
CA GLN A 140 -12.15 -29.47 -9.47
C GLN A 140 -10.74 -28.91 -9.67
N ASP A 141 -9.79 -29.28 -8.83
CA ASP A 141 -8.38 -29.02 -9.04
C ASP A 141 -7.71 -30.17 -9.82
N VAL A 142 -8.11 -30.33 -11.08
CA VAL A 142 -7.66 -31.41 -11.98
C VAL A 142 -7.11 -30.84 -13.29
N PRO A 143 -6.18 -31.53 -13.98
CA PRO A 143 -5.62 -31.01 -15.23
C PRO A 143 -6.72 -30.78 -16.26
N ARG A 144 -6.93 -29.53 -16.65
CA ARG A 144 -7.83 -29.14 -17.75
C ARG A 144 -7.01 -28.72 -18.96
N ARG A 145 -7.39 -29.20 -20.14
CA ARG A 145 -6.85 -28.70 -21.42
C ARG A 145 -7.78 -27.63 -21.94
N PHE A 146 -7.35 -26.37 -21.90
CA PHE A 146 -8.02 -25.27 -22.59
C PHE A 146 -7.32 -25.04 -23.94
N SER A 147 -7.64 -25.81 -24.98
CA SER A 147 -6.99 -25.69 -26.30
C SER A 147 -5.43 -25.60 -26.17
N ASP A 148 -4.82 -24.47 -26.55
CA ASP A 148 -3.37 -24.21 -26.48
C ASP A 148 -2.89 -23.63 -25.13
N TYR A 149 -3.82 -23.31 -24.21
CA TYR A 149 -3.50 -22.78 -22.89
C TYR A 149 -3.58 -23.86 -21.80
N ARG A 150 -2.48 -24.04 -21.08
CA ARG A 150 -2.37 -24.94 -19.93
C ARG A 150 -2.10 -24.13 -18.67
N PRO A 151 -3.14 -23.67 -17.96
CA PRO A 151 -2.95 -23.05 -16.67
C PRO A 151 -2.45 -24.11 -15.68
N GLY A 152 -1.16 -24.06 -15.36
CA GLY A 152 -0.58 -24.83 -14.26
C GLY A 152 -0.91 -24.17 -12.91
N ASN A 153 -1.06 -24.99 -11.88
CA ASN A 153 -0.95 -24.49 -10.51
C ASN A 153 0.52 -24.16 -10.22
N PHE A 154 0.75 -23.13 -9.41
CA PHE A 154 2.10 -22.70 -9.01
C PHE A 154 2.78 -23.76 -8.12
N ASP A 155 1.98 -24.57 -7.43
CA ASP A 155 2.40 -25.77 -6.70
C ASP A 155 2.20 -27.01 -7.58
N SER A 156 3.20 -27.87 -7.62
CA SER A 156 3.39 -29.01 -8.52
C SER A 156 2.47 -30.21 -8.22
N GLY A 157 1.16 -29.98 -8.06
CA GLY A 157 0.18 -31.04 -7.80
C GLY A 157 -1.26 -30.63 -8.11
N PHE A 158 -2.05 -31.62 -8.54
CA PHE A 158 -3.51 -31.55 -8.66
C PHE A 158 -4.12 -32.22 -7.44
N HIS A 159 -5.06 -31.55 -6.77
CA HIS A 159 -5.65 -32.05 -5.53
C HIS A 159 -6.97 -32.79 -5.75
N GLY A 160 -7.46 -32.83 -6.99
CA GLY A 160 -8.75 -33.43 -7.29
C GLY A 160 -9.90 -32.56 -6.77
N PRO A 161 -10.95 -33.14 -6.19
CA PRO A 161 -12.07 -32.36 -5.65
C PRO A 161 -11.66 -31.63 -4.38
N VAL A 162 -11.84 -30.30 -4.36
CA VAL A 162 -11.55 -29.42 -3.21
C VAL A 162 -12.75 -28.52 -2.93
N SER A 163 -12.99 -28.13 -1.68
CA SER A 163 -14.05 -27.17 -1.39
C SER A 163 -13.67 -25.76 -1.87
N ALA A 164 -14.66 -24.90 -2.10
CA ALA A 164 -14.43 -23.50 -2.46
C ALA A 164 -13.62 -22.75 -1.39
N SER A 165 -13.85 -23.04 -0.11
CA SER A 165 -13.06 -22.49 1.00
C SER A 165 -11.59 -22.88 0.91
N GLU A 166 -11.31 -24.17 0.69
CA GLU A 166 -9.96 -24.71 0.60
C GLU A 166 -9.24 -24.17 -0.64
N ALA A 167 -9.94 -24.11 -1.76
CA ALA A 167 -9.41 -23.58 -3.00
C ALA A 167 -8.99 -22.10 -2.88
N LEU A 168 -9.75 -21.29 -2.15
CA LEU A 168 -9.41 -19.89 -1.91
C LEU A 168 -8.25 -19.75 -0.93
N VAL A 169 -8.26 -20.49 0.19
CA VAL A 169 -7.16 -20.51 1.19
C VAL A 169 -5.84 -20.88 0.53
N ARG A 170 -5.85 -21.90 -0.34
CA ARG A 170 -4.67 -22.37 -1.07
C ARG A 170 -4.37 -21.57 -2.34
N SER A 171 -5.21 -20.59 -2.67
CA SER A 171 -5.08 -19.77 -3.86
C SER A 171 -4.89 -20.61 -5.14
N LEU A 172 -5.70 -21.66 -5.31
CA LEU A 172 -5.60 -22.55 -6.48
C LEU A 172 -6.09 -21.82 -7.74
N ASN A 173 -5.40 -22.03 -8.87
CA ASN A 173 -5.72 -21.32 -10.12
C ASN A 173 -6.91 -21.96 -10.83
N LEU A 174 -6.94 -23.29 -10.92
CA LEU A 174 -7.98 -24.01 -11.66
C LEU A 174 -9.38 -23.87 -11.05
N PRO A 175 -9.57 -24.01 -9.73
CA PRO A 175 -10.85 -23.69 -9.09
C PRO A 175 -11.27 -22.23 -9.30
N ALA A 176 -10.33 -21.27 -9.24
CA ALA A 176 -10.67 -19.86 -9.45
C ALA A 176 -11.18 -19.59 -10.88
N VAL A 177 -10.61 -20.24 -11.88
CA VAL A 177 -11.10 -20.18 -13.27
C VAL A 177 -12.51 -20.77 -13.37
N GLN A 178 -12.79 -21.89 -12.71
CA GLN A 178 -14.14 -22.49 -12.69
C GLN A 178 -15.19 -21.55 -12.10
N VAL A 179 -14.88 -20.90 -10.98
CA VAL A 179 -15.79 -19.94 -10.35
C VAL A 179 -16.02 -18.74 -11.28
N LEU A 180 -14.97 -18.25 -11.93
CA LEU A 180 -15.08 -17.16 -12.90
C LEU A 180 -15.93 -17.54 -14.12
N GLU A 181 -15.80 -18.77 -14.62
CA GLU A 181 -16.61 -19.29 -15.73
C GLU A 181 -18.09 -19.40 -15.33
N ALA A 182 -18.37 -19.87 -14.11
CA ALA A 182 -19.73 -19.96 -13.58
C ALA A 182 -20.37 -18.58 -13.39
N TYR A 183 -19.61 -17.59 -12.89
CA TYR A 183 -20.08 -16.22 -12.70
C TYR A 183 -20.23 -15.44 -14.02
N GLY A 184 -19.37 -15.71 -14.99
CA GLY A 184 -19.34 -15.02 -16.28
C GLY A 184 -18.30 -13.89 -16.31
N PRO A 185 -17.23 -13.99 -17.14
CA PRO A 185 -16.18 -12.98 -17.22
C PRO A 185 -16.67 -11.58 -17.63
N LYS A 186 -17.76 -11.52 -18.41
CA LYS A 186 -18.37 -10.25 -18.85
C LYS A 186 -19.03 -9.50 -17.70
N THR A 187 -19.58 -10.24 -16.72
CA THR A 187 -20.22 -9.69 -15.52
C THR A 187 -19.19 -9.14 -14.53
N LEU A 188 -17.94 -9.64 -14.57
CA LEU A 188 -16.84 -9.15 -13.74
C LEU A 188 -16.27 -7.80 -14.23
N CYS A 189 -16.24 -7.58 -15.54
CA CYS A 189 -15.66 -6.38 -16.16
C CYS A 189 -16.72 -5.32 -16.55
N GLY A 190 -18.00 -5.57 -16.20
CA GLY A 190 -19.17 -4.81 -16.63
C GLY A 190 -19.57 -3.72 -15.65
#